data_AF-A0A553KV16-F1
#
_entry.id   AF-A0A553KV16-F1
#
_cell.length_a   1.000
_cell.length_b   1.000
_cell.length_c   1.000
_cell.angle_alpha   90.00
_cell.angle_beta   90.00
_cell.angle_gamma   90.00
#
_symmetry.space_group_name_H-M   'P 1'
#
loop_
_entity.id
_entity.type
_entity.pdbx_description
1 polymer ?
#
loop_
_entity_poly.entity_id
_entity_poly.type
_entity_poly.pdbx_seq_one_letter_code
_entity_poly.pdbx_strand_id
1 'polypeptide(L)'
;NLNAATDNKPLALVVRLYTLKDPTSFQQAPFDAFTDPTKEKAALGADLLNVREITLIPGQRYTATEKVSREAQAFGIVALFRDPALQRWKLTFDPVKSEKSGIIIGLHNCAMTVTDGTVIAPQQGAPSQPLNLLSSVSCG
;
A
#
# COMPACT_ATOMS: atom_id res chain seq x y z
N ASN A 1 -0.82 -13.86 -10.58
CA ASN A 1 0.60 -13.60 -10.94
C ASN A 1 1.16 -12.49 -10.05
N LEU A 2 1.68 -12.83 -8.87
CA LEU A 2 2.20 -11.84 -7.91
C LEU A 2 3.54 -11.26 -8.41
N ASN A 3 3.70 -9.94 -8.37
CA ASN A 3 4.95 -9.23 -8.70
C ASN A 3 5.59 -9.69 -10.03
N ALA A 4 4.73 -10.01 -10.99
CA ALA A 4 5.10 -10.63 -12.26
C ALA A 4 5.48 -9.63 -13.35
N ALA A 5 5.21 -8.33 -13.17
CA ALA A 5 5.53 -7.28 -14.13
C ALA A 5 5.14 -7.64 -15.58
N THR A 6 5.94 -7.18 -16.55
CA THR A 6 5.75 -7.42 -17.99
C THR A 6 6.25 -8.80 -18.45
N ASP A 7 7.09 -9.49 -17.68
CA ASP A 7 7.65 -10.79 -18.05
C ASP A 7 6.80 -12.00 -17.59
N ASN A 8 5.69 -11.73 -16.88
CA ASN A 8 4.75 -12.72 -16.35
C ASN A 8 5.38 -13.80 -15.46
N LYS A 9 6.56 -13.55 -14.87
CA LYS A 9 7.21 -14.47 -13.92
C LYS A 9 6.86 -14.08 -12.49
N PRO A 10 6.02 -14.84 -11.76
CA PRO A 10 5.67 -14.48 -10.40
C PRO A 10 6.88 -14.51 -9.47
N LEU A 11 7.02 -13.47 -8.65
CA LEU A 11 8.10 -13.32 -7.68
C LEU A 11 7.56 -12.99 -6.30
N ALA A 12 8.41 -13.14 -5.29
CA ALA A 12 8.10 -12.64 -3.97
C ALA A 12 7.89 -11.11 -4.00
N LEU A 13 7.04 -10.62 -3.12
CA LEU A 13 6.72 -9.21 -2.98
C LEU A 13 6.94 -8.78 -1.54
N VAL A 14 7.74 -7.73 -1.35
CA VAL A 14 7.85 -7.04 -0.07
C VAL A 14 6.67 -6.08 0.06
N VAL A 15 5.92 -6.20 1.16
CA VAL A 15 4.82 -5.33 1.51
C VAL A 15 5.14 -4.67 2.84
N ARG A 16 5.03 -3.35 2.89
CA ARG A 16 5.29 -2.54 4.07
C ARG A 16 3.98 -1.94 4.58
N LEU A 17 3.72 -2.13 5.87
CA LEU A 17 2.51 -1.75 6.58
C LEU A 17 2.88 -0.60 7.52
N TYR A 18 2.15 0.50 7.44
CA TYR A 18 2.47 1.76 8.12
C TYR A 18 1.35 2.18 9.03
N THR A 19 1.69 2.51 10.27
CA THR A 19 0.82 3.25 11.17
C THR A 19 1.27 4.71 11.13
N LEU A 20 0.36 5.62 10.76
CA LEU A 20 0.70 7.01 10.44
C LEU A 20 -0.10 7.96 11.32
N LYS A 21 0.59 8.94 11.90
CA LYS A 21 -0.03 10.07 12.62
C LYS A 21 -0.74 11.01 11.65
N ASP A 22 -0.18 11.21 10.47
CA ASP A 22 -0.75 12.00 9.37
C ASP A 22 -0.44 11.30 8.03
N PRO A 23 -1.40 11.15 7.11
CA PRO A 23 -1.16 10.48 5.82
C PRO A 23 -0.46 11.36 4.77
N THR A 24 -0.32 12.66 4.97
CA THR A 24 0.05 13.62 3.92
C THR A 24 1.45 13.37 3.36
N SER A 25 2.46 13.29 4.23
CA SER A 25 3.84 13.00 3.85
C SER A 25 3.95 11.64 3.16
N PHE A 26 3.26 10.63 3.68
CA PHE A 26 3.19 9.30 3.09
C PHE A 26 2.55 9.31 1.70
N GLN A 27 1.44 10.01 1.50
CA GLN A 27 0.76 10.10 0.21
C GLN A 27 1.60 10.84 -0.84
N GLN A 28 2.33 11.88 -0.43
CA GLN A 28 3.21 12.67 -1.31
C GLN A 28 4.54 11.98 -1.63
N ALA A 29 5.03 11.09 -0.76
CA ALA A 29 6.32 10.43 -0.95
C ALA A 29 6.38 9.59 -2.24
N PRO A 30 7.41 9.73 -3.07
CA PRO A 30 7.59 8.93 -4.29
C PRO A 30 7.93 7.47 -3.97
N PHE A 31 7.87 6.59 -4.98
CA PHE A 31 8.15 5.16 -4.81
C PHE A 31 9.55 4.89 -4.24
N ASP A 32 10.56 5.61 -4.72
CA ASP A 32 11.95 5.44 -4.31
C ASP A 32 12.21 5.83 -2.84
N ALA A 33 11.29 6.58 -2.21
CA ALA A 33 11.36 6.86 -0.79
C ALA A 33 11.16 5.59 0.05
N PHE A 34 10.38 4.62 -0.45
CA PHE A 34 10.03 3.41 0.30
C PHE A 34 10.96 2.22 0.01
N THR A 35 11.88 2.36 -0.94
CA THR A 35 12.91 1.34 -1.25
C THR A 35 14.18 1.49 -0.41
N ASP A 36 14.32 2.61 0.31
CA ASP A 36 15.48 2.93 1.14
C ASP A 36 15.02 3.43 2.53
N PRO A 37 15.44 2.79 3.63
CA PRO A 37 15.02 3.19 4.99
C PRO A 37 15.43 4.62 5.39
N THR A 38 16.53 5.13 4.85
CA THR A 38 17.01 6.50 5.11
C THR A 38 16.11 7.51 4.40
N LYS A 39 15.78 7.26 3.12
CA LYS A 39 14.84 8.11 2.38
C LYS A 39 13.44 8.07 2.98
N GLU A 40 12.99 6.89 3.41
CA GLU A 40 11.69 6.73 4.08
C GLU A 40 11.63 7.59 5.35
N LYS A 41 12.65 7.47 6.21
CA LYS A 41 12.72 8.25 7.44
C LYS A 41 12.75 9.75 7.15
N ALA A 42 13.49 10.18 6.13
CA ALA A 42 13.53 11.57 5.70
C ALA A 42 12.17 12.07 5.16
N ALA A 43 11.44 11.22 4.44
CA ALA A 43 10.16 11.55 3.84
C ALA A 43 9.01 11.60 4.87
N LEU A 44 8.96 10.63 5.80
CA LEU A 44 7.85 10.49 6.74
C LEU A 44 8.09 11.19 8.08
N GLY A 45 9.35 11.33 8.51
CA GLY A 45 9.71 12.06 9.73
C GLY A 45 8.88 11.66 10.95
N ALA A 46 8.23 12.67 11.55
CA ALA A 46 7.41 12.50 12.75
C ALA A 46 5.99 11.94 12.48
N ASP A 47 5.61 11.79 11.21
CA ASP A 47 4.29 11.24 10.84
C ASP A 47 4.29 9.71 10.90
N LEU A 48 5.46 9.08 10.87
CA LEU A 48 5.61 7.64 11.02
C LEU A 48 5.53 7.23 12.51
N LEU A 49 4.49 6.48 12.88
CA LEU A 49 4.37 5.90 14.23
C LEU A 49 4.97 4.50 14.29
N ASN A 50 4.71 3.68 13.26
CA ASN A 50 5.25 2.33 13.17
C ASN A 50 5.33 1.86 11.71
N VAL A 51 6.30 1.01 11.41
CA VAL A 51 6.39 0.29 10.13
C VAL A 51 6.67 -1.18 10.39
N ARG A 52 5.96 -2.04 9.66
CA ARG A 52 6.18 -3.48 9.64
C ARG A 52 6.36 -3.94 8.21
N GLU A 53 7.32 -4.82 8.00
CA GLU A 53 7.57 -5.42 6.70
C GLU A 53 7.15 -6.89 6.69
N ILE A 54 6.54 -7.32 5.58
CA ILE A 54 6.24 -8.72 5.30
C ILE A 54 6.70 -9.07 3.90
N THR A 55 7.14 -10.30 3.70
CA THR A 55 7.40 -10.86 2.37
C THR A 55 6.32 -11.86 2.04
N LEU A 56 5.67 -11.67 0.89
CA LEU A 56 4.67 -12.58 0.35
C LEU A 56 5.24 -13.35 -0.82
N ILE A 57 5.05 -14.66 -0.82
CA ILE A 57 5.35 -15.50 -1.98
C ILE A 57 4.10 -15.70 -2.85
N PRO A 58 4.23 -15.98 -4.16
CA PRO A 58 3.08 -16.22 -5.03
C PRO A 58 2.13 -17.29 -4.47
N GLY A 59 0.83 -16.97 -4.43
CA GLY A 59 -0.21 -17.86 -3.89
C GLY A 59 -0.41 -17.78 -2.38
N GLN A 60 0.45 -17.08 -1.65
CA GLN A 60 0.29 -16.91 -0.21
C GLN A 60 -0.87 -15.97 0.13
N ARG A 61 -1.67 -16.37 1.13
CA ARG A 61 -2.59 -15.48 1.84
C ARG A 61 -1.96 -15.07 3.17
N TYR A 62 -1.99 -13.78 3.45
CA TYR A 62 -1.56 -13.24 4.73
C TYR A 62 -2.74 -12.63 5.47
N THR A 63 -2.85 -12.94 6.76
CA THR A 63 -3.92 -12.42 7.62
C THR A 63 -3.30 -12.13 8.97
N ALA A 64 -3.45 -10.90 9.43
CA ALA A 64 -2.93 -10.44 10.71
C ALA A 64 -3.86 -9.41 11.31
N THR A 65 -3.85 -9.34 12.65
CA THR A 65 -4.48 -8.26 13.40
C THR A 65 -3.41 -7.25 13.76
N GLU A 66 -3.47 -6.07 13.15
CA GLU A 66 -2.54 -4.98 13.45
C GLU A 66 -3.06 -4.18 14.64
N LYS A 67 -2.18 -3.91 15.61
CA LYS A 67 -2.49 -3.02 16.73
C LYS A 67 -2.22 -1.59 16.30
N VAL A 68 -3.28 -0.85 15.99
CA VAL A 68 -3.20 0.56 15.58
C VAL A 68 -3.50 1.45 16.78
N SER A 69 -2.59 2.38 17.10
CA SER A 69 -2.79 3.32 18.20
C SER A 69 -3.87 4.35 17.85
N ARG A 70 -4.55 4.90 18.86
CA ARG A 70 -5.63 5.90 18.65
C ARG A 70 -5.16 7.23 18.07
N GLU A 71 -3.86 7.52 18.17
CA GLU A 71 -3.21 8.69 17.56
C GLU A 71 -2.98 8.51 16.04
N ALA A 72 -3.13 7.29 15.51
CA ALA A 72 -2.97 7.02 14.10
C ALA A 72 -4.20 7.49 13.32
N GLN A 73 -4.01 8.42 12.40
CA GLN A 73 -5.06 8.90 11.50
C GLN A 73 -5.15 8.07 10.22
N ALA A 74 -4.10 7.30 9.90
CA ALA A 74 -4.08 6.47 8.71
C ALA A 74 -3.30 5.18 8.90
N PHE A 75 -3.74 4.14 8.18
CA PHE A 75 -2.99 2.92 7.95
C PHE A 75 -2.53 2.86 6.48
N GLY A 76 -1.22 2.89 6.25
CA GLY A 76 -0.62 2.87 4.92
C GLY A 76 -0.18 1.47 4.52
N ILE A 77 -0.31 1.14 3.23
CA ILE A 77 0.24 -0.09 2.65
C ILE A 77 1.03 0.29 1.41
N VAL A 78 2.29 -0.14 1.36
CA VAL A 78 3.16 -0.06 0.18
C VAL A 78 3.50 -1.47 -0.29
N ALA A 79 3.25 -1.74 -1.57
CA ALA A 79 3.70 -2.94 -2.24
C ALA A 79 4.89 -2.60 -3.14
N LEU A 80 6.07 -3.13 -2.83
CA LEU A 80 7.31 -2.89 -3.57
C LEU A 80 7.38 -3.78 -4.82
N PHE A 81 6.46 -3.55 -5.76
CA PHE A 81 6.48 -4.21 -7.06
C PHE A 81 7.77 -3.83 -7.81
N ARG A 82 8.28 -4.73 -8.65
CA ARG A 82 9.46 -4.43 -9.47
C ARG A 82 9.21 -3.33 -10.50
N ASP A 83 7.97 -3.26 -10.98
CA ASP A 83 7.52 -2.42 -12.09
C ASP A 83 6.09 -1.96 -11.80
N PRO A 84 5.90 -1.07 -10.80
CA PRO A 84 4.60 -0.75 -10.23
C PRO A 84 3.74 0.05 -11.21
N ALA A 85 2.45 -0.29 -11.30
CA ALA A 85 1.50 0.56 -12.00
C ALA A 85 1.27 1.89 -11.25
N LEU A 86 1.18 2.98 -12.00
CA LEU A 86 0.90 4.33 -11.48
C LEU A 86 -0.28 4.33 -10.50
N GLN A 87 -0.07 4.92 -9.32
CA GLN A 87 -1.10 5.07 -8.26
C GLN A 87 -1.70 3.75 -7.73
N ARG A 88 -1.11 2.58 -8.03
CA ARG A 88 -1.64 1.27 -7.59
C ARG A 88 -0.71 0.50 -6.66
N TRP A 89 0.42 1.06 -6.28
CA TRP A 89 1.43 0.43 -5.40
C TRP A 89 1.38 0.96 -3.96
N LYS A 90 0.61 2.01 -3.69
CA LYS A 90 0.47 2.65 -2.37
C LYS A 90 -0.99 2.97 -2.09
N LEU A 91 -1.47 2.62 -0.90
CA LEU A 91 -2.82 2.90 -0.44
C LEU A 91 -2.80 3.37 1.02
N THR A 92 -3.75 4.23 1.37
CA THR A 92 -4.00 4.70 2.74
C THR A 92 -5.43 4.42 3.13
N PHE A 93 -5.64 3.93 4.35
CA PHE A 93 -6.95 3.58 4.89
C PHE A 93 -7.22 4.33 6.18
N ASP A 94 -8.48 4.67 6.43
CA ASP A 94 -8.96 5.19 7.70
C ASP A 94 -9.09 3.99 8.67
N PRO A 95 -8.25 3.90 9.72
CA PRO A 95 -8.19 2.72 10.56
C PRO A 95 -9.47 2.56 11.40
N VAL A 96 -10.09 3.67 11.83
CA VAL A 96 -11.31 3.64 12.66
C VAL A 96 -12.50 3.18 11.84
N LYS A 97 -12.66 3.73 10.61
CA LYS A 97 -13.76 3.32 9.74
C LYS A 97 -13.58 1.91 9.18
N SER A 98 -12.33 1.44 9.06
CA SER A 98 -12.03 0.09 8.57
C SER A 98 -11.99 -0.96 9.68
N GLU A 99 -12.12 -0.59 10.96
CA GLU A 99 -11.99 -1.52 12.11
C GLU A 99 -12.99 -2.69 12.02
N LYS A 100 -14.23 -2.41 11.62
CA LYS A 100 -15.30 -3.42 11.54
C LYS A 100 -15.24 -4.29 10.30
N SER A 101 -14.95 -3.71 9.14
CA SER A 101 -14.85 -4.45 7.87
C SER A 101 -13.52 -5.18 7.72
N GLY A 102 -12.49 -4.72 8.42
CA GLY A 102 -11.11 -5.01 8.09
C GLY A 102 -10.67 -4.30 6.80
N ILE A 103 -9.41 -4.58 6.43
CA ILE A 103 -8.81 -4.17 5.17
C ILE A 103 -8.48 -5.44 4.40
N ILE A 104 -9.04 -5.59 3.19
CA ILE A 104 -8.77 -6.72 2.31
C ILE A 104 -8.26 -6.18 0.99
N ILE A 105 -7.02 -6.55 0.66
CA ILE A 105 -6.38 -6.17 -0.60
C ILE A 105 -5.93 -7.39 -1.40
N GLY A 106 -5.99 -7.27 -2.71
CA GLY A 106 -5.39 -8.21 -3.66
C GLY A 106 -4.07 -7.66 -4.16
N LEU A 107 -3.07 -8.53 -4.32
CA LEU A 107 -1.75 -8.17 -4.85
C LEU A 107 -1.50 -8.95 -6.14
N HIS A 108 -1.25 -8.22 -7.22
CA HIS A 108 -1.25 -8.75 -8.58
C HIS A 108 0.14 -8.61 -9.23
N ASN A 109 0.19 -8.49 -10.56
CA ASN A 109 1.45 -8.38 -11.32
C ASN A 109 2.25 -7.13 -10.97
N CYS A 110 1.58 -5.98 -10.83
CA CYS A 110 2.18 -4.68 -10.53
C CYS A 110 1.25 -3.70 -9.79
N ALA A 111 0.10 -4.18 -9.31
CA ALA A 111 -0.93 -3.35 -8.72
C ALA A 111 -1.61 -4.02 -7.53
N MET A 112 -2.10 -3.17 -6.63
CA MET A 112 -3.03 -3.54 -5.58
C MET A 112 -4.47 -3.35 -6.04
N THR A 113 -5.36 -4.20 -5.54
CA THR A 113 -6.81 -3.99 -5.55
C THR A 113 -7.35 -3.90 -4.13
N VAL A 114 -8.45 -3.19 -3.94
CA VAL A 114 -9.15 -3.10 -2.66
C VAL A 114 -10.48 -3.83 -2.78
N THR A 115 -10.71 -4.79 -1.89
CA THR A 115 -11.99 -5.50 -1.75
C THR A 115 -12.78 -4.94 -0.57
N ASP A 116 -12.11 -4.68 0.56
CA ASP A 116 -12.70 -4.09 1.76
C ASP A 116 -11.75 -3.07 2.41
N GLY A 117 -12.32 -2.11 3.13
CA GLY A 117 -11.62 -1.04 3.83
C GLY A 117 -12.01 0.36 3.32
N THR A 118 -11.90 1.36 4.20
CA THR A 118 -12.20 2.75 3.86
C THR A 118 -10.93 3.47 3.40
N VAL A 119 -10.77 3.63 2.09
CA VAL A 119 -9.60 4.30 1.50
C VAL A 119 -9.68 5.82 1.72
N ILE A 120 -8.57 6.40 2.18
CA ILE A 120 -8.37 7.85 2.22
C ILE A 120 -7.86 8.28 0.85
N ALA A 121 -8.63 9.12 0.14
CA ALA A 121 -8.23 9.63 -1.16
C ALA A 121 -6.96 10.49 -1.05
N PRO A 122 -6.02 10.40 -2.02
CA PRO A 122 -4.94 11.37 -2.14
C PRO A 122 -5.52 12.77 -2.34
N GLN A 123 -4.90 13.78 -1.73
CA GLN A 123 -5.38 15.17 -1.84
C GLN A 123 -5.29 15.78 -3.26
N GLN A 124 -4.72 15.07 -4.24
CA GLN A 124 -4.52 15.56 -5.60
C GLN A 124 -5.34 14.75 -6.62
N GLY A 125 -6.55 15.25 -6.92
CA GLY A 125 -7.16 15.38 -8.26
C GLY A 125 -7.30 14.19 -9.22
N ALA A 126 -6.85 12.98 -8.89
CA ALA A 126 -6.96 11.86 -9.81
C ALA A 126 -8.42 11.34 -9.87
N PRO A 127 -8.97 11.05 -11.06
CA PRO A 127 -10.23 10.32 -11.15
C PRO A 127 -10.05 8.97 -10.44
N SER A 128 -10.91 8.71 -9.45
CA SER A 128 -10.92 7.46 -8.68
C SER A 128 -11.31 6.30 -9.59
N GLN A 129 -10.33 5.76 -10.32
CA GLN A 129 -10.52 4.47 -10.98
C GLN A 129 -10.96 3.44 -9.92
N PRO A 130 -11.91 2.56 -10.25
CA PRO A 130 -12.38 1.54 -9.32
C PRO A 130 -11.20 0.70 -8.83
N LEU A 131 -10.88 0.83 -7.54
CA LEU A 131 -9.74 0.15 -6.90
C LEU A 131 -9.95 -1.38 -6.82
N ASN A 132 -11.16 -1.86 -7.06
CA ASN A 132 -11.48 -3.28 -7.13
C ASN A 132 -11.25 -3.90 -8.53
N LEU A 133 -10.92 -3.10 -9.56
CA LEU A 133 -10.72 -3.56 -10.94
C LEU A 133 -9.27 -3.40 -11.41
N LEU A 134 -8.86 -4.27 -12.35
CA LEU A 134 -7.53 -4.28 -12.98
C LEU A 134 -7.55 -3.96 -14.47
N SER A 135 -8.71 -3.84 -15.10
CA SER A 135 -8.85 -3.73 -16.57
C SER A 135 -8.11 -2.55 -17.20
N SER A 136 -7.83 -1.50 -16.43
CA SER A 136 -7.09 -0.30 -16.84
C SER A 136 -5.65 -0.25 -16.33
N VAL A 137 -5.15 -1.31 -15.69
CA VAL A 137 -3.83 -1.34 -15.06
C VAL A 137 -2.79 -1.85 -16.04
N SER A 138 -1.78 -1.03 -16.30
CA SER A 138 -0.56 -1.40 -17.02
C SER A 138 0.64 -1.25 -16.09
N CYS A 139 1.57 -2.21 -16.15
CA CYS A 139 2.86 -2.07 -15.50
C CYS A 139 3.73 -1.09 -16.32
N GLY A 140 4.55 -0.28 -15.65
CA GLY A 140 5.44 0.69 -16.30
C GLY A 140 5.60 2.00 -15.53
#